data_AF-A0A929FY59-F1
#
_entry.id   AF-A0A929FY59-F1
#
_cell.length_a   1.000
_cell.length_b   1.000
_cell.length_c   1.000
_cell.angle_alpha   90.00
_cell.angle_beta   90.00
_cell.angle_gamma   90.00
#
_symmetry.space_group_name_H-M   'P 1'
#
loop_
_entity.id
_entity.type
_entity.pdbx_description
1 polymer ?
#
loop_
_entity_poly.entity_id
_entity_poly.type
_entity_poly.pdbx_seq_one_letter_code
_entity_poly.pdbx_strand_id
1 'polypeptide(L)'
;MGARVDHTTTTGTFSLDGDVHEVANNAWVVGDEQECAVLDAPHDIDAIRELVAGRAVTAVLATHAHDDHIRIAPELARSVGAPLHLHPDDLAVWRLTHPDRCPDRYLADGQWITVGQVQLQVLHTPGHSPGSVCLHCPGLDVVFTGDTLFAGGPGATGRSFSDFPTITDSIRQRLLGLPASTRVHPGHGESTTIGAVLPHFDDWVARGW
;
A
#
# COMPACT_ATOMS: atom_id res chain seq x y z
N MET A 1 -3.62 -5.30 25.91
CA MET A 1 -3.87 -4.44 24.75
C MET A 1 -2.90 -4.87 23.67
N GLY A 2 -3.41 -5.35 22.54
CA GLY A 2 -2.62 -6.01 21.50
C GLY A 2 -2.67 -5.25 20.19
N ALA A 3 -1.58 -5.33 19.43
CA ALA A 3 -1.55 -4.86 18.06
C ALA A 3 -2.60 -5.60 17.21
N ARG A 4 -3.24 -4.89 16.28
CA ARG A 4 -4.27 -5.44 15.38
C ARG A 4 -4.20 -4.82 13.99
N VAL A 5 -4.76 -5.56 13.03
CA VAL A 5 -4.98 -5.14 11.65
C VAL A 5 -6.47 -5.18 11.39
N ASP A 6 -7.04 -4.05 11.00
CA ASP A 6 -8.43 -3.93 10.57
C ASP A 6 -8.45 -3.55 9.07
N HIS A 7 -9.50 -3.93 8.36
CA HIS A 7 -9.62 -3.58 6.94
C HIS A 7 -11.07 -3.44 6.49
N THR A 8 -11.24 -2.72 5.39
CA THR A 8 -12.49 -2.59 4.65
C THR A 8 -12.14 -2.55 3.16
N THR A 9 -13.13 -2.81 2.33
CA THR A 9 -13.03 -2.66 0.89
C THR A 9 -13.96 -1.55 0.45
N THR A 10 -13.43 -0.58 -0.30
CA THR A 10 -14.20 0.54 -0.85
C THR A 10 -14.21 0.42 -2.38
N THR A 11 -15.30 0.84 -3.02
CA THR A 11 -15.46 0.75 -4.48
C THR A 11 -15.45 2.11 -5.11
N GLY A 12 -14.84 2.22 -6.28
CA GLY A 12 -14.76 3.45 -7.04
C GLY A 12 -14.06 3.20 -8.36
N THR A 13 -13.29 4.18 -8.81
CA THR A 13 -12.58 4.08 -10.08
C THR A 13 -11.07 4.19 -9.93
N PHE A 14 -10.35 3.59 -10.86
CA PHE A 14 -8.93 3.81 -11.14
C PHE A 14 -8.80 4.44 -12.53
N SER A 15 -8.02 5.53 -12.63
CA SER A 15 -7.82 6.28 -13.87
C SER A 15 -6.34 6.45 -14.18
N LEU A 16 -5.88 5.97 -15.35
CA LEU A 16 -4.51 6.16 -15.83
C LEU A 16 -4.48 6.09 -17.35
N ASP A 17 -3.64 6.91 -17.99
CA ASP A 17 -3.44 6.95 -19.45
C ASP A 17 -4.72 7.15 -20.29
N GLY A 18 -5.76 7.75 -19.68
CA GLY A 18 -7.05 7.99 -20.34
C GLY A 18 -8.05 6.84 -20.21
N ASP A 19 -7.64 5.70 -19.64
CA ASP A 19 -8.53 4.59 -19.29
C ASP A 19 -9.10 4.78 -17.89
N VAL A 20 -10.33 4.30 -17.69
CA VAL A 20 -11.02 4.30 -16.39
C VAL A 20 -11.59 2.90 -16.14
N HIS A 21 -11.35 2.36 -14.95
CA HIS A 21 -11.82 1.05 -14.54
C HIS A 21 -12.57 1.14 -13.21
N GLU A 22 -13.66 0.40 -13.09
CA GLU A 22 -14.29 0.16 -11.79
C GLU A 22 -13.40 -0.79 -10.98
N VAL A 23 -13.11 -0.42 -9.74
CA VAL A 23 -12.20 -1.14 -8.86
C VAL A 23 -12.76 -1.23 -7.44
N ALA A 24 -12.26 -2.23 -6.73
CA ALA A 24 -12.49 -2.42 -5.30
C ALA A 24 -11.14 -2.43 -4.61
N ASN A 25 -10.89 -1.46 -3.73
CA ASN A 25 -9.60 -1.26 -3.06
C ASN A 25 -9.74 -1.57 -1.58
N ASN A 26 -8.80 -2.34 -1.07
CA ASN A 26 -8.61 -2.54 0.35
C ASN A 26 -7.99 -1.29 0.97
N ALA A 27 -8.57 -0.83 2.08
CA ALA A 27 -7.95 0.13 2.98
C ALA A 27 -7.65 -0.57 4.29
N TRP A 28 -6.43 -0.38 4.81
CA TRP A 28 -5.95 -1.06 6.00
C TRP A 28 -5.75 -0.07 7.15
N VAL A 29 -6.06 -0.49 8.37
CA VAL A 29 -5.74 0.26 9.59
C VAL A 29 -4.93 -0.65 10.51
N VAL A 30 -3.71 -0.24 10.84
CA VAL A 30 -2.81 -1.00 11.70
C VAL A 30 -2.42 -0.18 12.91
N GLY A 31 -2.35 -0.82 14.08
CA GLY A 31 -1.97 -0.16 15.31
C GLY A 31 -2.40 -0.96 16.54
N ASP A 32 -2.57 -0.28 17.65
CA ASP A 32 -3.13 -0.85 18.87
C ASP A 32 -4.51 -0.27 19.18
N GLU A 33 -4.93 -0.29 20.44
CA GLU A 33 -6.23 0.22 20.88
C GLU A 33 -6.27 1.75 21.03
N GLN A 34 -5.12 2.44 21.00
CA GLN A 34 -5.01 3.88 21.20
C GLN A 34 -4.55 4.60 19.94
N GLU A 35 -3.54 4.06 19.26
CA GLU A 35 -2.92 4.68 18.08
C GLU A 35 -3.00 3.76 16.87
N CYS A 36 -3.18 4.35 15.69
CA CYS A 36 -3.17 3.63 14.42
C CYS A 36 -2.56 4.46 13.29
N ALA A 37 -2.22 3.77 12.20
CA ALA A 37 -1.94 4.35 10.90
C ALA A 37 -2.95 3.80 9.91
N VAL A 38 -3.36 4.65 8.97
CA VAL A 38 -4.17 4.25 7.82
C VAL A 38 -3.22 4.01 6.66
N LEU A 39 -3.33 2.87 6.00
CA LEU A 39 -2.59 2.54 4.79
C LEU A 39 -3.55 2.65 3.61
N ASP A 40 -3.20 3.53 2.69
CA ASP A 40 -4.00 3.98 1.54
C ASP A 40 -5.35 4.61 1.93
N ALA A 41 -5.84 5.49 1.07
CA ALA A 41 -7.08 6.23 1.25
C ALA A 41 -7.84 6.29 -0.09
N PRO A 42 -8.52 5.17 -0.45
CA PRO A 42 -9.12 4.96 -1.75
C PRO A 42 -10.38 5.78 -2.02
N HIS A 43 -11.58 5.36 -1.59
CA HIS A 43 -12.82 5.94 -2.12
C HIS A 43 -13.83 6.43 -1.08
N ASP A 44 -13.77 5.92 0.16
CA ASP A 44 -14.76 6.22 1.20
C ASP A 44 -14.09 6.61 2.51
N ILE A 45 -14.17 7.90 2.85
CA ILE A 45 -13.59 8.47 4.08
C ILE A 45 -14.31 7.92 5.31
N ASP A 46 -15.64 7.79 5.26
CA ASP A 46 -16.42 7.41 6.44
C ASP A 46 -16.20 5.93 6.76
N ALA A 47 -16.13 5.05 5.77
CA ALA A 47 -15.76 3.64 5.96
C ALA A 47 -14.37 3.49 6.62
N ILE A 48 -13.39 4.31 6.21
CA ILE A 48 -12.06 4.31 6.81
C ILE A 48 -12.11 4.85 8.25
N ARG A 49 -12.87 5.90 8.52
CA ARG A 49 -13.03 6.46 9.86
C ARG A 49 -13.73 5.50 10.82
N GLU A 50 -14.68 4.71 10.32
CA GLU A 50 -15.30 3.63 11.09
C GLU A 50 -14.27 2.59 11.52
N LEU A 51 -13.35 2.19 10.62
CA LEU A 51 -12.23 1.30 10.98
C LEU A 51 -11.29 1.93 12.01
N VAL A 52 -10.96 3.22 11.87
CA VAL A 52 -10.14 3.95 12.85
C VAL A 52 -10.75 3.83 14.26
N ALA A 53 -12.08 3.79 14.36
CA ALA A 53 -12.81 3.47 15.59
C ALA A 53 -12.41 4.34 16.80
N GLY A 54 -12.15 5.63 16.55
CA GLY A 54 -11.80 6.61 17.59
C GLY A 54 -10.34 6.59 18.06
N ARG A 55 -9.49 5.74 17.48
CA ARG A 55 -8.04 5.74 17.73
C ARG A 55 -7.39 7.02 17.18
N ALA A 56 -6.30 7.44 17.81
CA ALA A 56 -5.47 8.53 17.30
C ALA A 56 -4.74 8.06 16.03
N VAL A 57 -5.00 8.72 14.91
CA VAL A 57 -4.27 8.44 13.67
C VAL A 57 -2.93 9.18 13.72
N THR A 58 -1.84 8.44 13.65
CA THR A 58 -0.47 8.98 13.73
C THR A 58 0.12 9.25 12.36
N ALA A 59 -0.35 8.53 11.33
CA ALA A 59 0.04 8.71 9.94
C ALA A 59 -1.03 8.18 8.98
N VAL A 60 -1.14 8.83 7.82
CA VAL A 60 -1.74 8.24 6.61
C VAL A 60 -0.57 7.89 5.68
N LEU A 61 -0.43 6.60 5.34
CA LEU A 61 0.69 6.07 4.57
C LEU A 61 0.18 5.62 3.20
N ALA A 62 0.60 6.31 2.13
CA ALA A 62 0.33 5.84 0.78
C ALA A 62 1.39 4.81 0.37
N THR A 63 0.95 3.61 -0.02
CA THR A 63 1.80 2.58 -0.61
C THR A 63 2.33 3.02 -1.96
N HIS A 64 1.50 3.71 -2.74
CA HIS A 64 1.87 4.36 -3.99
C HIS A 64 0.82 5.41 -4.37
N ALA A 65 1.06 6.14 -5.46
CA ALA A 65 0.29 7.33 -5.82
C ALA A 65 -0.75 7.16 -6.95
N HIS A 66 -1.19 5.94 -7.28
CA HIS A 66 -2.34 5.79 -8.18
C HIS A 66 -3.64 6.30 -7.54
N ASP A 67 -4.51 6.87 -8.36
CA ASP A 67 -5.64 7.68 -7.89
C ASP A 67 -6.63 6.87 -7.04
N ASP A 68 -6.75 5.57 -7.28
CA ASP A 68 -7.56 4.65 -6.49
C ASP A 68 -6.95 4.29 -5.13
N HIS A 69 -5.68 4.60 -4.87
CA HIS A 69 -5.06 4.47 -3.55
C HIS A 69 -5.01 5.79 -2.77
N ILE A 70 -5.03 6.94 -3.46
CA ILE A 70 -4.81 8.25 -2.83
C ILE A 70 -5.94 9.26 -3.05
N ARG A 71 -7.05 8.90 -3.70
CA ARG A 71 -8.11 9.84 -4.11
C ARG A 71 -8.52 10.79 -2.98
N ILE A 72 -8.72 10.23 -1.80
CA ILE A 72 -9.22 10.95 -0.62
C ILE A 72 -8.11 11.17 0.42
N ALA A 73 -6.85 10.83 0.12
CA ALA A 73 -5.74 10.91 1.08
C ALA A 73 -5.55 12.32 1.69
N PRO A 74 -5.57 13.43 0.92
CA PRO A 74 -5.47 14.77 1.50
C PRO A 74 -6.66 15.18 2.37
N GLU A 75 -7.85 14.69 2.06
CA GLU A 75 -9.05 14.98 2.85
C GLU A 75 -9.09 14.15 4.13
N LEU A 76 -8.77 12.86 4.04
CA LEU A 76 -8.63 11.97 5.18
C LEU A 76 -7.56 12.48 6.15
N ALA A 77 -6.35 12.81 5.67
CA ALA A 77 -5.26 13.32 6.49
C ALA A 77 -5.68 14.58 7.28
N ARG A 78 -6.40 15.51 6.63
CA ARG A 78 -6.96 16.69 7.30
C ARG A 78 -8.03 16.34 8.33
N SER A 79 -8.93 15.41 8.02
CA SER A 79 -10.05 15.07 8.91
C SER A 79 -9.61 14.34 10.17
N VAL A 80 -8.53 13.55 10.10
CA VAL A 80 -7.96 12.81 11.23
C VAL A 80 -6.79 13.55 11.91
N GLY A 81 -6.30 14.65 11.33
CA GLY A 81 -5.23 15.47 11.89
C GLY A 81 -3.85 14.81 11.84
N ALA A 82 -3.60 13.92 10.88
CA ALA A 82 -2.35 13.16 10.75
C ALA A 82 -1.57 13.56 9.48
N PRO A 83 -0.23 13.48 9.49
CA PRO A 83 0.57 13.72 8.29
C PRO A 83 0.31 12.65 7.22
N LEU A 84 0.23 13.09 5.97
CA LEU A 84 0.23 12.20 4.80
C LEU A 84 1.65 11.91 4.33
N HIS A 85 2.00 10.63 4.24
CA HIS A 85 3.29 10.14 3.78
C HIS A 85 3.19 9.52 2.39
N LEU A 86 4.20 9.77 1.56
CA LEU A 86 4.40 9.14 0.25
C LEU A 86 5.89 8.97 -0.01
N HIS A 87 6.30 7.97 -0.79
CA HIS A 87 7.67 7.91 -1.29
C HIS A 87 7.93 9.03 -2.33
N PRO A 88 9.06 9.75 -2.27
CA PRO A 88 9.29 10.91 -3.15
C PRO A 88 9.36 10.56 -4.65
N ASP A 89 9.74 9.32 -5.00
CA ASP A 89 9.80 8.88 -6.40
C ASP A 89 8.40 8.84 -7.05
N ASP A 90 7.34 8.80 -6.26
CA ASP A 90 5.95 8.83 -6.74
C ASP A 90 5.37 10.23 -6.90
N LEU A 91 6.15 11.29 -6.67
CA LEU A 91 5.66 12.67 -6.79
C LEU A 91 5.12 13.01 -8.19
N ALA A 92 5.65 12.38 -9.24
CA ALA A 92 5.15 12.58 -10.60
C ALA A 92 3.74 11.98 -10.77
N VAL A 93 3.52 10.77 -10.27
CA VAL A 93 2.23 10.07 -10.31
C VAL A 93 1.21 10.77 -9.41
N TRP A 94 1.63 11.18 -8.20
CA TRP A 94 0.81 11.93 -7.25
C TRP A 94 0.20 13.20 -7.85
N ARG A 95 0.97 13.94 -8.66
CA ARG A 95 0.52 15.18 -9.30
C ARG A 95 -0.57 14.96 -10.35
N LEU A 96 -0.78 13.73 -10.82
CA LEU A 96 -1.90 13.41 -11.72
C LEU A 96 -3.24 13.55 -10.99
N THR A 97 -3.29 13.21 -9.70
CA THR A 97 -4.50 13.28 -8.88
C THR A 97 -4.57 14.57 -8.06
N HIS A 98 -3.44 14.99 -7.48
CA HIS A 98 -3.35 16.12 -6.55
C HIS A 98 -2.27 17.13 -6.98
N PRO A 99 -2.45 17.83 -8.11
CA PRO A 99 -1.43 18.72 -8.68
C PRO A 99 -1.02 19.88 -7.76
N ASP A 100 -1.95 20.34 -6.93
CA ASP A 100 -1.80 21.54 -6.09
C ASP A 100 -1.46 21.24 -4.62
N ARG A 101 -1.23 19.97 -4.28
CA ARG A 101 -0.92 19.54 -2.90
C ARG A 101 0.32 18.67 -2.91
N CYS A 102 1.29 18.93 -2.05
CA CYS A 102 2.37 17.98 -1.76
C CYS A 102 1.98 17.07 -0.57
N PRO A 103 2.49 15.82 -0.52
CA PRO A 103 2.53 15.04 0.72
C PRO A 103 3.22 15.81 1.86
N ASP A 104 2.89 15.49 3.11
CA ASP A 104 3.45 16.17 4.29
C ASP A 104 4.82 15.64 4.69
N ARG A 105 5.05 14.35 4.46
CA ARG A 105 6.29 13.65 4.81
C ARG A 105 6.67 12.65 3.72
N TYR A 106 7.95 12.33 3.66
CA TYR A 106 8.47 11.35 2.73
C TYR A 106 8.79 10.03 3.42
N LEU A 107 8.47 8.94 2.73
CA LEU A 107 8.92 7.60 3.07
C LEU A 107 10.31 7.36 2.48
N ALA A 108 11.11 6.54 3.16
CA ALA A 108 12.41 6.09 2.67
C ALA A 108 12.59 4.59 2.88
N ASP A 109 13.31 3.92 1.98
CA ASP A 109 13.63 2.50 2.11
C ASP A 109 14.31 2.19 3.46
N GLY A 110 13.87 1.13 4.12
CA GLY A 110 14.37 0.70 5.43
C GLY A 110 13.94 1.56 6.61
N GLN A 111 13.17 2.64 6.40
CA GLN A 111 12.61 3.45 7.47
C GLN A 111 11.67 2.63 8.35
N TRP A 112 11.77 2.83 9.67
CA TRP A 112 10.79 2.32 10.63
C TRP A 112 9.78 3.41 11.01
N ILE A 113 8.51 3.05 10.99
CA ILE A 113 7.38 3.88 11.43
C ILE A 113 6.76 3.20 12.65
N THR A 114 6.77 3.90 13.76
CA THR A 114 6.17 3.44 15.02
C THR A 114 4.74 3.97 15.13
N VAL A 115 3.81 3.07 15.44
CA VAL A 115 2.38 3.35 15.61
C VAL A 115 1.92 2.64 16.88
N GLY A 116 1.86 3.35 18.01
CA GLY A 116 1.70 2.71 19.31
C GLY A 116 2.76 1.63 19.53
N GLN A 117 2.33 0.38 19.74
CA GLN A 117 3.22 -0.78 19.89
C GLN A 117 3.64 -1.44 18.56
N VAL A 118 3.11 -0.99 17.42
CA VAL A 118 3.42 -1.55 16.10
C VAL A 118 4.64 -0.88 15.49
N GLN A 119 5.48 -1.68 14.82
CA GLN A 119 6.61 -1.22 14.02
C GLN A 119 6.42 -1.65 12.57
N LEU A 120 6.32 -0.68 11.65
CA LEU A 120 6.25 -0.89 10.22
C LEU A 120 7.60 -0.53 9.59
N GLN A 121 8.20 -1.47 8.88
CA GLN A 121 9.35 -1.23 8.02
C GLN A 121 8.88 -0.88 6.62
N VAL A 122 9.33 0.25 6.09
CA VAL A 122 9.15 0.62 4.69
C VAL A 122 10.12 -0.19 3.86
N LEU A 123 9.61 -0.90 2.86
CA LEU A 123 10.37 -1.59 1.82
C LEU A 123 10.08 -0.89 0.50
N HIS A 124 11.07 -0.21 -0.09
CA HIS A 124 10.88 0.37 -1.42
C HIS A 124 10.86 -0.75 -2.46
N THR A 125 9.75 -0.84 -3.19
CA THR A 125 9.44 -1.90 -4.15
C THR A 125 8.92 -1.29 -5.46
N PRO A 126 9.77 -0.54 -6.18
CA PRO A 126 9.36 0.10 -7.43
C PRO A 126 8.94 -0.93 -8.49
N GLY A 127 8.19 -0.48 -9.47
CA GLY A 127 7.88 -1.22 -10.70
C GLY A 127 6.40 -1.18 -11.08
N HIS A 128 5.47 -1.27 -10.11
CA HIS A 128 4.08 -0.90 -10.39
C HIS A 128 3.95 0.63 -10.57
N SER A 129 4.64 1.35 -9.69
CA SER A 129 4.95 2.77 -9.82
C SER A 129 6.40 3.02 -9.34
N PRO A 130 7.00 4.20 -9.61
CA PRO A 130 8.39 4.47 -9.24
C PRO A 130 8.62 4.55 -7.73
N GLY A 131 7.63 5.01 -6.97
CA GLY A 131 7.65 5.17 -5.52
C GLY A 131 6.87 4.11 -4.75
N SER A 132 6.40 3.04 -5.39
CA SER A 132 5.72 1.93 -4.71
C SER A 132 6.53 1.42 -3.51
N VAL A 133 5.88 1.30 -2.35
CA VAL A 133 6.43 0.69 -1.15
C VAL A 133 5.52 -0.41 -0.63
N CYS A 134 6.15 -1.42 -0.02
CA CYS A 134 5.48 -2.36 0.87
C CYS A 134 5.76 -1.95 2.33
N LEU A 135 4.79 -2.18 3.22
CA LEU A 135 4.89 -1.89 4.64
C LEU A 135 4.89 -3.22 5.42
N HIS A 136 6.06 -3.63 5.90
CA HIS A 136 6.24 -4.90 6.61
C HIS A 136 6.14 -4.73 8.13
N CYS A 137 5.33 -5.54 8.78
CA CYS A 137 5.16 -5.58 10.23
C CYS A 137 5.60 -6.95 10.78
N PRO A 138 6.89 -7.14 11.12
CA PRO A 138 7.38 -8.43 11.60
C PRO A 138 6.67 -8.90 12.88
N GLY A 139 6.31 -7.97 13.77
CA GLY A 139 5.64 -8.29 15.03
C GLY A 139 4.23 -8.88 14.87
N LEU A 140 3.63 -8.73 13.69
CA LEU A 140 2.32 -9.30 13.34
C LEU A 140 2.42 -10.38 12.25
N ASP A 141 3.62 -10.65 11.74
CA ASP A 141 3.85 -11.53 10.59
C ASP A 141 2.99 -11.15 9.36
N VAL A 142 2.91 -9.85 9.05
CA VAL A 142 2.17 -9.33 7.90
C VAL A 142 2.99 -8.33 7.08
N VAL A 143 2.71 -8.24 5.78
CA VAL A 143 3.20 -7.20 4.88
C VAL A 143 2.03 -6.65 4.05
N PHE A 144 1.92 -5.33 3.99
CA PHE A 144 0.97 -4.63 3.12
C PHE A 144 1.68 -4.26 1.84
N THR A 145 1.19 -4.73 0.70
CA THR A 145 1.93 -4.69 -0.57
C THR A 145 1.42 -3.64 -1.55
N GLY A 146 0.29 -2.99 -1.24
CA GLY A 146 -0.45 -2.20 -2.23
C GLY A 146 -0.59 -3.04 -3.49
N ASP A 147 -0.13 -2.47 -4.60
CA ASP A 147 -0.21 -3.11 -5.91
C ASP A 147 1.12 -3.74 -6.37
N THR A 148 2.05 -3.94 -5.46
CA THR A 148 3.31 -4.62 -5.78
C THR A 148 3.09 -6.12 -6.00
N LEU A 149 2.33 -6.77 -5.13
CA LEU A 149 2.15 -8.23 -5.10
C LEU A 149 0.75 -8.61 -4.62
N PHE A 150 0.11 -9.49 -5.37
CA PHE A 150 -1.20 -10.08 -5.12
C PHE A 150 -1.11 -11.61 -4.98
N ALA A 151 -2.21 -12.24 -4.56
CA ALA A 151 -2.36 -13.69 -4.64
C ALA A 151 -2.19 -14.24 -6.06
N GLY A 152 -2.57 -13.45 -7.07
CA GLY A 152 -2.53 -13.83 -8.48
C GLY A 152 -1.24 -13.49 -9.22
N GLY A 153 -0.31 -12.75 -8.61
CA GLY A 153 0.92 -12.33 -9.28
C GLY A 153 1.39 -10.91 -8.94
N PRO A 154 2.40 -10.41 -9.66
CA PRO A 154 2.80 -8.99 -9.58
C PRO A 154 1.64 -8.08 -9.99
N GLY A 155 1.67 -6.83 -9.56
CA GLY A 155 0.74 -5.84 -10.10
C GLY A 155 0.97 -5.54 -11.57
N ALA A 156 -0.08 -4.97 -12.18
CA ALA A 156 -0.07 -4.65 -13.59
C ALA A 156 1.05 -3.66 -13.94
N THR A 157 1.70 -3.90 -15.07
CA THR A 157 2.70 -2.99 -15.66
C THR A 157 2.41 -2.81 -17.15
N GLY A 158 3.18 -1.96 -17.84
CA GLY A 158 2.97 -1.61 -19.25
C GLY A 158 2.14 -0.34 -19.48
N ARG A 159 1.68 0.29 -18.39
CA ARG A 159 1.13 1.66 -18.36
C ARG A 159 2.22 2.67 -17.99
N SER A 160 1.94 3.96 -18.12
CA SER A 160 2.86 5.01 -17.68
C SER A 160 3.35 4.76 -16.26
N PHE A 161 4.63 5.06 -16.01
CA PHE A 161 5.30 4.96 -14.70
C PHE A 161 5.52 3.54 -14.16
N SER A 162 5.21 2.50 -14.93
CA SER A 162 5.40 1.10 -14.53
C SER A 162 6.46 0.37 -15.37
N ASP A 163 7.10 -0.65 -14.81
CA ASP A 163 8.14 -1.46 -15.46
C ASP A 163 8.16 -2.90 -14.91
N PHE A 164 8.02 -3.90 -15.80
CA PHE A 164 7.90 -5.31 -15.44
C PHE A 164 9.20 -5.93 -14.88
N PRO A 165 10.38 -5.74 -15.50
CA PRO A 165 11.63 -6.18 -14.89
C PRO A 165 11.82 -5.61 -13.47
N THR A 166 11.52 -4.32 -13.28
CA THR A 166 11.66 -3.66 -11.98
C THR A 166 10.73 -4.24 -10.92
N ILE A 167 9.43 -4.46 -11.22
CA ILE A 167 8.51 -5.01 -10.20
C ILE A 167 8.89 -6.43 -9.80
N THR A 168 9.30 -7.26 -10.77
CA THR A 168 9.70 -8.64 -10.48
C THR A 168 11.00 -8.69 -9.67
N ASP A 169 11.97 -7.82 -9.94
CA ASP A 169 13.17 -7.69 -9.12
C ASP A 169 12.86 -7.19 -7.70
N SER A 170 11.95 -6.22 -7.57
CA SER A 170 11.47 -5.73 -6.26
C SER A 170 10.84 -6.85 -5.43
N ILE A 171 9.92 -7.63 -6.01
CA ILE A 171 9.29 -8.77 -5.32
C ILE A 171 10.35 -9.80 -4.89
N ARG A 172 11.24 -10.18 -5.81
CA ARG A 172 12.29 -11.17 -5.56
C ARG A 172 13.22 -10.75 -4.42
N GLN A 173 13.67 -9.50 -4.43
CA GLN A 173 14.67 -9.00 -3.49
C GLN A 173 14.09 -8.62 -2.13
N ARG A 174 12.85 -8.12 -2.09
CA ARG A 174 12.27 -7.52 -0.87
C ARG A 174 11.22 -8.39 -0.19
N LEU A 175 10.46 -9.19 -0.95
CA LEU A 175 9.30 -9.90 -0.42
C LEU A 175 9.54 -11.41 -0.30
N LEU A 176 10.14 -12.06 -1.30
CA LEU A 176 10.31 -13.51 -1.29
C LEU A 176 11.31 -14.03 -0.24
N GLY A 177 12.12 -13.12 0.34
CA GLY A 177 12.99 -13.42 1.48
C GLY A 177 12.30 -13.37 2.85
N LEU A 178 11.05 -12.89 2.92
CA LEU A 178 10.27 -12.87 4.15
C LEU A 178 9.85 -14.29 4.57
N PRO A 179 9.53 -14.54 5.85
CA PRO A 179 9.01 -15.83 6.30
C PRO A 179 7.83 -16.31 5.45
N ALA A 180 7.79 -17.60 5.14
CA ALA A 180 6.72 -18.18 4.32
C ALA A 180 5.31 -18.02 4.95
N SER A 181 5.23 -17.86 6.27
CA SER A 181 3.99 -17.60 7.00
C SER A 181 3.51 -16.16 6.90
N THR A 182 4.39 -15.22 6.50
CA THR A 182 4.06 -13.79 6.43
C THR A 182 2.87 -13.58 5.51
N ARG A 183 1.81 -13.02 6.09
CA ARG A 183 0.57 -12.72 5.38
C ARG A 183 0.76 -11.50 4.50
N VAL A 184 0.34 -11.62 3.25
CA VAL A 184 0.36 -10.55 2.26
C VAL A 184 -1.03 -9.92 2.21
N HIS A 185 -1.08 -8.62 2.47
CA HIS A 185 -2.29 -7.78 2.43
C HIS A 185 -2.21 -6.83 1.22
N PRO A 186 -2.82 -7.19 0.09
CA PRO A 186 -2.74 -6.39 -1.13
C PRO A 186 -3.68 -5.18 -1.12
N GLY A 187 -3.45 -4.28 -2.08
CA GLY A 187 -4.32 -3.16 -2.42
C GLY A 187 -5.68 -3.58 -2.96
N HIS A 188 -5.75 -4.76 -3.58
CA HIS A 188 -6.97 -5.32 -4.18
C HIS A 188 -7.10 -6.81 -3.91
N GLY A 189 -8.34 -7.27 -3.78
CA GLY A 189 -8.64 -8.69 -3.65
C GLY A 189 -8.21 -9.31 -2.32
N GLU A 190 -8.11 -10.65 -2.32
CA GLU A 190 -7.90 -11.44 -1.12
C GLU A 190 -6.44 -11.44 -0.64
N SER A 191 -6.27 -11.58 0.67
CA SER A 191 -4.95 -11.79 1.27
C SER A 191 -4.38 -13.17 0.92
N THR A 192 -3.05 -13.29 0.93
CA THR A 192 -2.32 -14.55 0.70
C THR A 192 -1.16 -14.67 1.68
N THR A 193 -0.20 -15.56 1.43
CA THR A 193 1.08 -15.61 2.16
C THR A 193 2.26 -15.66 1.20
N ILE A 194 3.44 -15.27 1.68
CA ILE A 194 4.69 -15.40 0.93
C ILE A 194 4.92 -16.84 0.48
N GLY A 195 4.67 -17.81 1.35
CA GLY A 195 4.79 -19.24 1.04
C GLY A 195 3.80 -19.72 -0.03
N ALA A 196 2.62 -19.12 -0.13
CA ALA A 196 1.62 -19.48 -1.14
C ALA A 196 1.98 -18.94 -2.54
N VAL A 197 2.58 -17.75 -2.63
CA VAL A 197 2.95 -17.15 -3.92
C VAL A 197 4.30 -17.64 -4.46
N LEU A 198 5.22 -18.02 -3.56
CA LEU A 198 6.60 -18.38 -3.91
C LEU A 198 6.70 -19.47 -5.01
N PRO A 199 5.94 -20.58 -4.97
CA PRO A 199 6.02 -21.63 -6.00
C PRO A 199 5.58 -21.18 -7.39
N HIS A 200 4.82 -20.09 -7.49
CA HIS A 200 4.24 -19.59 -8.74
C HIS A 200 5.06 -18.44 -9.36
N PHE A 201 6.01 -17.88 -8.61
CA PHE A 201 6.68 -16.65 -9.00
C PHE A 201 7.45 -16.76 -10.32
N ASP A 202 8.26 -17.82 -10.49
CA ASP A 202 9.03 -18.00 -11.72
C ASP A 202 8.14 -18.20 -12.95
N ASP A 203 6.98 -18.85 -12.78
CA ASP A 203 5.98 -19.00 -13.84
C ASP A 203 5.36 -17.65 -14.25
N TRP A 204 5.11 -16.74 -13.30
CA TRP A 204 4.63 -15.39 -13.60
C TRP A 204 5.68 -14.58 -14.38
N VAL A 205 6.95 -14.65 -13.96
CA VAL A 205 8.05 -13.97 -14.65
C VAL A 205 8.21 -14.49 -16.09
N ALA A 206 8.18 -15.81 -16.27
CA ALA A 206 8.35 -16.43 -17.59
C ALA A 206 7.23 -16.05 -18.59
N ARG A 207 6.02 -15.76 -18.10
CA ARG A 207 4.88 -15.35 -18.92
C ARG A 207 4.90 -13.87 -19.31
N GLY A 208 5.72 -13.05 -18.65
CA GLY A 208 5.77 -11.61 -18.90
C GLY A 208 4.45 -10.91 -18.56
N TRP A 209 3.87 -11.29 -17.41
CA TRP A 209 2.52 -10.94 -16.93
C TRP A 209 2.01 -9.55 -17.34
#